data_AF-A0A8S1XUK0-F1
#
_entry.id   AF-A0A8S1XUK0-F1
#
_cell.length_a   1.000
_cell.length_b   1.000
_cell.length_c   1.000
_cell.angle_alpha   90.00
_cell.angle_beta   90.00
_cell.angle_gamma   90.00
#
_symmetry.space_group_name_H-M   'P 1'
#
loop_
_entity.id
_entity.type
_entity.pdbx_description
1 polymer ?
#
loop_
_entity_poly.entity_id
_entity_poly.type
_entity_poly.pdbx_seq_one_letter_code
_entity_poly.pdbx_strand_id
1 'polypeptide(L)'
;MNIFSCPNEKEYSNDISSEIEKSQVKKELRPRNNLCPGVFQEYKRTYVKVPSNSKEQLAQLVFMEGFKIKDAAKQLNIKYATAKTIIFHMRKENIKKMNINSKNCRYTSILENRLLKYKIISTLSSRIVSSQEFIGYFQENGQDQEFKMI
;
A
#
# COMPACT_ATOMS: atom_id res chain seq x y z
N MET A 1 -17.97 31.19 -11.75
CA MET A 1 -18.08 31.18 -10.28
C MET A 1 -19.29 30.32 -9.93
N ASN A 2 -19.08 29.23 -9.20
CA ASN A 2 -20.16 28.49 -8.54
C ASN A 2 -19.61 27.88 -7.25
N ILE A 3 -20.29 28.20 -6.17
CA ILE A 3 -19.90 28.04 -4.77
C ILE A 3 -20.50 26.71 -4.30
N PHE A 4 -19.66 25.74 -3.96
CA PHE A 4 -20.10 24.58 -3.17
C PHE A 4 -20.02 24.95 -1.69
N SER A 5 -21.14 25.40 -1.14
CA SER A 5 -21.35 25.58 0.28
C SER A 5 -21.79 24.25 0.90
N CYS A 6 -20.96 23.65 1.75
CA CYS A 6 -21.35 22.56 2.64
C CYS A 6 -22.20 23.11 3.80
N PRO A 7 -23.40 22.55 4.07
CA PRO A 7 -24.17 22.91 5.25
C PRO A 7 -23.69 22.14 6.49
N ASN A 8 -23.30 22.91 7.50
CA ASN A 8 -23.72 22.81 8.91
C ASN A 8 -23.57 21.45 9.63
N GLU A 9 -22.44 21.27 10.33
CA GLU A 9 -22.34 20.40 11.51
C GLU A 9 -22.23 21.29 12.75
N LYS A 10 -23.38 21.63 13.34
CA LYS A 10 -23.45 22.00 14.76
C LYS A 10 -24.35 20.99 15.46
N GLU A 11 -24.00 20.78 16.73
CA GLU A 11 -24.76 20.10 17.77
C GLU A 11 -24.49 18.59 17.88
N TYR A 12 -23.49 18.26 18.70
CA TYR A 12 -23.74 17.37 19.85
C TYR A 12 -22.66 17.62 20.91
N SER A 13 -22.91 18.64 21.74
CA SER A 13 -22.31 18.76 23.06
C SER A 13 -22.96 17.75 23.98
N ASN A 14 -22.21 16.74 24.42
CA ASN A 14 -22.56 15.93 25.58
C ASN A 14 -21.46 16.13 26.62
N ASP A 15 -21.63 17.20 27.40
CA ASP A 15 -21.08 17.28 28.75
C ASP A 15 -21.83 16.24 29.60
N ILE A 16 -21.18 15.10 29.86
CA ILE A 16 -21.54 14.22 30.96
C ILE A 16 -20.28 14.00 31.78
N SER A 17 -20.08 14.92 32.71
CA SER A 17 -19.31 14.73 33.93
C SER A 17 -19.86 13.51 34.67
N SER A 18 -19.12 12.41 34.66
CA SER A 18 -19.24 11.38 35.68
C SER A 18 -17.93 11.34 36.45
N GLU A 19 -17.97 11.92 37.64
CA GLU A 19 -16.99 11.73 38.69
C GLU A 19 -16.93 10.23 39.02
N ILE A 20 -15.99 9.53 38.39
CA ILE A 20 -15.54 8.24 38.88
C ILE A 20 -14.38 8.54 39.82
N GLU A 21 -14.69 8.59 41.11
CA GLU A 21 -13.73 8.54 42.21
C GLU A 21 -12.69 7.46 41.92
N LYS A 22 -11.49 7.90 41.54
CA LYS A 22 -10.30 7.04 41.49
C LYS A 22 -9.89 6.79 42.93
N SER A 23 -10.54 5.84 43.59
CA SER A 23 -9.99 5.22 44.78
C SER A 23 -8.64 4.62 44.40
N GLN A 24 -7.58 5.24 44.89
CA GLN A 24 -6.21 4.75 44.77
C GLN A 24 -6.04 3.54 45.70
N VAL A 25 -6.71 2.43 45.37
CA VAL A 25 -6.34 1.14 45.92
C VAL A 25 -5.00 0.80 45.31
N LYS A 26 -3.92 1.02 46.08
CA LYS A 26 -2.58 0.52 45.79
C LYS A 26 -2.72 -0.96 45.47
N LYS A 27 -2.71 -1.32 44.19
CA LYS A 27 -2.60 -2.72 43.76
C LYS A 27 -1.30 -3.21 44.33
N GLU A 28 -1.41 -4.08 45.33
CA GLU A 28 -0.30 -4.76 45.97
C GLU A 28 0.59 -5.33 44.86
N LEU A 29 1.86 -4.91 44.86
CA LEU A 29 2.85 -5.43 43.93
C LEU A 29 2.93 -6.93 44.19
N ARG A 30 2.31 -7.74 43.32
CA ARG A 30 2.46 -9.19 43.39
C ARG A 30 3.96 -9.47 43.39
N PRO A 31 4.50 -10.10 44.45
CA PRO A 31 5.91 -10.42 44.46
C PRO A 31 6.14 -11.40 43.30
N ARG A 32 7.11 -11.08 42.44
CA ARG A 32 7.51 -11.96 41.32
C ARG A 32 8.24 -13.16 41.93
N ASN A 33 7.50 -14.13 42.46
CA ASN A 33 8.02 -15.31 43.16
C ASN A 33 8.66 -16.35 42.23
N ASN A 34 9.13 -15.96 41.05
CA ASN A 34 9.70 -16.88 40.05
C ASN A 34 11.12 -16.47 39.62
N LEU A 35 11.89 -15.84 40.49
CA LEU A 35 13.34 -15.77 40.33
C LEU A 35 13.96 -16.99 41.02
N CYS A 36 13.72 -18.18 40.45
CA CYS A 36 14.75 -19.19 40.52
C CYS A 36 15.90 -18.70 39.63
N PRO A 37 17.15 -18.59 40.12
CA PRO A 37 18.34 -18.45 39.29
C PRO A 37 18.59 -19.78 38.56
N GLY A 38 17.61 -20.24 37.80
CA GLY A 38 17.79 -21.31 36.83
C GLY A 38 18.59 -20.71 35.70
N VAL A 39 19.80 -21.23 35.50
CA VAL A 39 20.73 -20.92 34.41
C VAL A 39 19.95 -20.46 33.18
N PHE A 40 19.88 -19.14 32.96
CA PHE A 40 19.35 -18.59 31.72
C PHE A 40 20.36 -18.97 30.65
N GLN A 41 20.25 -20.20 30.13
CA GLN A 41 20.87 -20.54 28.87
C GLN A 41 20.26 -19.58 27.86
N GLU A 42 21.04 -18.56 27.49
CA GLU A 42 20.74 -17.68 26.38
C GLU A 42 20.69 -18.55 25.13
N TYR A 43 19.52 -19.13 24.85
CA TYR A 43 19.25 -19.77 23.57
C TYR A 43 19.25 -18.68 22.52
N LYS A 44 20.43 -18.40 21.97
CA LYS A 44 20.62 -17.50 20.85
C LYS A 44 19.82 -18.07 19.68
N ARG A 45 18.72 -17.42 19.35
CA ARG A 45 17.92 -17.78 18.18
C ARG A 45 18.78 -17.59 16.95
N THR A 46 19.16 -18.69 16.30
CA THR A 46 19.85 -18.63 15.01
C THR A 46 18.91 -18.02 13.98
N TYR A 47 19.21 -16.81 13.52
CA TYR A 47 18.44 -16.15 12.48
C TYR A 47 18.70 -16.86 11.14
N VAL A 48 17.69 -17.55 10.62
CA VAL A 48 17.74 -18.14 9.30
C VAL A 48 17.21 -17.13 8.28
N LYS A 49 18.05 -16.75 7.33
CA LYS A 49 17.67 -15.89 6.21
C LYS A 49 16.74 -16.66 5.27
N VAL A 50 15.63 -16.04 4.87
CA VAL A 50 14.77 -16.60 3.81
C VAL A 50 15.54 -16.56 2.49
N PRO A 51 15.66 -17.67 1.76
CA PRO A 51 16.35 -17.72 0.47
C PRO A 51 15.66 -16.83 -0.57
N SER A 52 16.40 -16.34 -1.57
CA SER A 52 15.88 -15.46 -2.62
C SER A 52 14.74 -16.10 -3.40
N ASN A 53 14.89 -17.36 -3.80
CA ASN A 53 13.86 -18.10 -4.54
C ASN A 53 12.51 -18.11 -3.81
N SER A 54 12.50 -18.38 -2.49
CA SER A 54 11.26 -18.36 -1.71
C SER A 54 10.66 -16.95 -1.56
N LYS A 55 11.47 -15.88 -1.62
CA LYS A 55 10.94 -14.51 -1.66
C LYS A 55 10.26 -14.21 -3.00
N GLU A 56 10.84 -14.68 -4.09
CA GLU A 56 10.28 -14.53 -5.44
C GLU A 56 8.98 -15.32 -5.60
N GLN A 57 8.96 -16.58 -5.13
CA GLN A 57 7.75 -17.40 -5.11
C GLN A 57 6.65 -16.76 -4.25
N LEU A 58 7.00 -16.22 -3.07
CA LEU A 58 6.04 -15.51 -2.22
C LEU A 58 5.45 -14.30 -2.93
N ALA A 59 6.28 -13.54 -3.63
CA ALA A 59 5.86 -12.40 -4.41
C ALA A 59 4.93 -12.81 -5.57
N GLN A 60 5.26 -13.90 -6.26
CA GLN A 60 4.44 -14.43 -7.35
C GLN A 60 3.04 -14.83 -6.86
N LEU A 61 2.94 -15.62 -5.79
CA LEU A 61 1.66 -16.04 -5.22
C LEU A 61 0.80 -14.83 -4.81
N VAL A 62 1.41 -13.86 -4.10
CA VAL A 62 0.67 -12.71 -3.56
C VAL A 62 0.28 -11.72 -4.64
N PHE A 63 1.19 -11.44 -5.59
CA PHE A 63 0.97 -10.40 -6.58
C PHE A 63 0.32 -10.92 -7.86
N MET A 64 0.83 -12.01 -8.44
CA MET A 64 0.32 -12.52 -9.72
C MET A 64 -0.97 -13.29 -9.52
N GLU A 65 -1.00 -14.18 -8.52
CA GLU A 65 -2.11 -15.10 -8.30
C GLU A 65 -3.14 -14.57 -7.29
N GLY A 66 -2.84 -13.43 -6.63
CA GLY A 66 -3.77 -12.76 -5.73
C GLY A 66 -3.96 -13.44 -4.37
N PHE A 67 -3.06 -14.33 -3.96
CA PHE A 67 -3.17 -15.03 -2.69
C PHE A 67 -3.03 -14.06 -1.50
N LYS A 68 -3.78 -14.34 -0.43
CA LYS A 68 -3.55 -13.67 0.86
C LYS A 68 -2.16 -14.04 1.36
N ILE A 69 -1.44 -13.05 1.90
CA ILE A 69 -0.06 -13.23 2.44
C ILE A 69 0.00 -14.39 3.45
N LYS A 70 -1.05 -14.57 4.25
CA LYS A 70 -1.14 -15.66 5.25
C LYS A 70 -1.14 -17.04 4.59
N ASP A 71 -1.83 -17.19 3.47
CA ASP A 71 -2.01 -18.48 2.80
C ASP A 71 -0.76 -18.81 1.96
N ALA A 72 -0.21 -17.83 1.24
CA ALA A 72 1.06 -17.96 0.54
C ALA A 72 2.23 -18.29 1.50
N ALA A 73 2.24 -17.67 2.69
CA ALA A 73 3.26 -17.96 3.70
C ALA A 73 3.18 -19.40 4.22
N LYS A 74 1.96 -19.93 4.40
CA LYS A 74 1.76 -21.34 4.78
C LYS A 74 2.26 -22.27 3.68
N GLN A 75 1.92 -22.00 2.42
CA GLN A 75 2.33 -22.83 1.28
C GLN A 75 3.86 -22.91 1.13
N LEU A 76 4.56 -21.81 1.42
CA LEU A 76 6.02 -21.73 1.34
C LEU A 76 6.75 -22.04 2.65
N ASN A 77 6.01 -22.44 3.70
CA ASN A 77 6.55 -22.68 5.04
C ASN A 77 7.36 -21.50 5.61
N ILE A 78 6.94 -20.26 5.32
CA ILE A 78 7.54 -19.04 5.83
C ILE A 78 6.71 -18.53 7.01
N LYS A 79 7.36 -18.05 8.07
CA LYS A 79 6.64 -17.37 9.17
C LYS A 79 5.89 -16.16 8.62
N TYR A 80 4.61 -16.05 8.96
CA TYR A 80 3.75 -14.96 8.49
C TYR A 80 4.33 -13.57 8.74
N ALA A 81 4.93 -13.35 9.92
CA ALA A 81 5.59 -12.07 10.25
C ALA A 81 6.69 -11.72 9.23
N THR A 82 7.53 -12.69 8.87
CA THR A 82 8.60 -12.53 7.88
C THR A 82 8.03 -12.27 6.49
N ALA A 83 7.01 -13.04 6.09
CA ALA A 83 6.33 -12.85 4.80
C ALA A 83 5.71 -11.45 4.66
N LYS A 84 5.06 -10.96 5.71
CA LYS A 84 4.48 -9.61 5.76
C LYS A 84 5.54 -8.54 5.55
N THR A 85 6.69 -8.66 6.22
CA THR A 85 7.82 -7.74 6.06
C THR A 85 8.38 -7.77 4.64
N ILE A 86 8.56 -8.96 4.05
CA ILE A 86 9.04 -9.11 2.67
C ILE A 86 8.11 -8.38 1.70
N ILE A 87 6.81 -8.69 1.73
CA ILE A 87 5.81 -8.07 0.83
C ILE A 87 5.72 -6.56 1.04
N PHE A 88 5.79 -6.09 2.29
CA PHE A 88 5.79 -4.65 2.60
C PHE A 88 6.96 -3.93 1.93
N HIS A 89 8.19 -4.47 2.04
CA HIS A 89 9.36 -3.88 1.39
C HIS A 89 9.24 -3.91 -0.13
N MET A 90 8.77 -5.02 -0.71
CA MET A 90 8.58 -5.10 -2.16
C MET A 90 7.58 -4.07 -2.69
N ARG A 91 6.46 -3.85 -1.98
CA ARG A 91 5.50 -2.78 -2.33
C ARG A 91 6.14 -1.40 -2.28
N LYS A 92 6.91 -1.12 -1.22
CA LYS A 92 7.60 0.17 -1.06
C LYS A 92 8.61 0.42 -2.18
N GLU A 93 9.39 -0.59 -2.55
CA GLU A 93 10.36 -0.50 -3.66
C GLU A 93 9.66 -0.28 -5.01
N ASN A 94 8.53 -0.93 -5.26
CA ASN A 94 7.74 -0.69 -6.47
C ASN A 94 7.21 0.74 -6.57
N ILE A 95 6.71 1.31 -5.47
CA ILE A 95 6.23 2.71 -5.43
C ILE A 95 7.37 3.68 -5.71
N LYS A 96 8.55 3.48 -5.11
CA LYS A 96 9.72 4.32 -5.37
C LYS A 96 10.11 4.33 -6.85
N LYS A 97 10.10 3.16 -7.51
CA LYS A 97 10.40 3.05 -8.94
C LYS A 97 9.41 3.84 -9.81
N MET A 98 8.14 3.92 -9.43
CA MET A 98 7.14 4.71 -10.16
C MET A 98 7.38 6.21 -10.00
N ASN A 99 7.68 6.67 -8.78
CA ASN A 99 7.84 8.09 -8.48
C ASN A 99 9.10 8.72 -9.11
N ILE A 100 10.15 7.93 -9.35
CA ILE A 100 11.38 8.43 -10.01
C ILE A 100 11.10 8.85 -11.47
N ASN A 101 10.09 8.26 -12.12
CA ASN A 101 9.81 8.47 -13.54
C ASN A 101 8.57 9.34 -13.80
N SER A 102 7.84 9.77 -12.77
CA SER A 102 6.70 10.66 -12.95
C SER A 102 7.20 12.06 -13.28
N LYS A 103 7.39 12.36 -14.57
CA LYS A 103 7.43 13.75 -15.03
C LYS A 103 6.09 14.38 -14.64
N ASN A 104 6.12 15.41 -13.79
CA ASN A 104 4.93 16.13 -13.36
C ASN A 104 4.11 16.53 -14.59
N CYS A 105 2.80 16.28 -14.56
CA CYS A 105 1.89 16.72 -15.61
C CYS A 105 2.02 18.24 -15.76
N ARG A 106 2.40 18.71 -16.95
CA ARG A 106 2.41 20.14 -17.30
C ARG A 106 1.30 20.38 -18.29
N TYR A 107 0.48 21.39 -18.02
CA TYR A 107 -0.44 21.92 -19.01
C TYR A 107 0.38 22.64 -20.08
N THR A 108 0.16 22.28 -21.33
CA THR A 108 0.69 22.98 -22.49
C THR A 108 -0.49 23.39 -23.36
N SER A 109 -0.49 24.63 -23.85
CA SER A 109 -1.49 25.07 -24.81
C SER A 109 -1.26 24.36 -26.13
N ILE A 110 -2.29 23.69 -26.64
CA ILE A 110 -2.29 23.06 -27.95
C ILE A 110 -2.68 24.15 -28.94
N LEU A 111 -1.71 24.61 -29.75
CA LEU A 111 -1.88 25.72 -30.71
C LEU A 111 -2.07 25.26 -32.15
N GLU A 112 -2.06 23.95 -32.41
CA GLU A 112 -2.10 23.38 -33.76
C GLU A 112 -2.81 22.02 -33.79
N ASN A 113 -3.39 21.68 -34.94
CA ASN A 113 -3.89 20.34 -35.24
C ASN A 113 -2.73 19.34 -35.21
N ARG A 114 -2.60 18.57 -34.13
CA ARG A 114 -1.54 17.57 -33.94
C ARG A 114 -2.13 16.19 -33.73
N LEU A 115 -1.44 15.20 -34.29
CA LEU A 115 -1.72 13.78 -34.05
C LEU A 115 -1.03 13.37 -32.75
N LEU A 116 -1.82 12.93 -31.77
CA LEU A 116 -1.31 12.47 -30.49
C LEU A 116 -1.35 10.94 -30.44
N LYS A 117 -0.18 10.33 -30.25
CA LYS A 117 -0.06 8.88 -30.03
C LYS A 117 0.01 8.62 -28.53
N TYR A 118 -1.00 7.92 -28.03
CA TYR A 118 -1.08 7.50 -26.64
C TYR A 118 -0.81 6.01 -26.52
N LYS A 119 -0.24 5.62 -25.37
CA LYS A 119 -0.03 4.22 -25.03
C LYS A 119 -0.48 4.00 -23.59
N ILE A 120 -1.57 3.25 -23.43
CA ILE A 120 -2.06 2.84 -22.12
C ILE A 120 -1.41 1.49 -21.78
N ILE A 121 -0.64 1.46 -20.70
CA ILE A 121 0.05 0.26 -20.23
C ILE A 121 -0.53 -0.12 -18.86
N SER A 122 -1.19 -1.27 -18.79
CA SER A 122 -1.61 -1.85 -17.52
C SER A 122 -0.47 -2.70 -16.97
N THR A 123 -0.03 -2.41 -15.74
CA THR A 123 1.03 -3.16 -15.07
C THR A 123 0.51 -3.84 -13.81
N LEU A 124 1.00 -5.05 -13.56
CA LEU A 124 0.72 -5.81 -12.35
C LEU A 124 2.07 -6.19 -11.72
N SER A 125 2.35 -5.64 -10.54
CA SER A 125 3.63 -5.77 -9.82
C SER A 125 4.85 -5.66 -10.73
N SER A 126 4.94 -4.55 -11.45
CA SER A 126 6.06 -4.19 -12.32
C SER A 126 6.19 -5.05 -13.59
N ARG A 127 5.24 -5.93 -13.89
CA ARG A 127 5.13 -6.63 -15.18
C ARG A 127 4.03 -5.99 -16.02
N ILE A 128 4.21 -5.91 -17.34
CA ILE A 128 3.19 -5.42 -18.27
C ILE A 128 2.18 -6.53 -18.52
N VAL A 129 0.89 -6.25 -18.32
CA VAL A 129 -0.22 -7.21 -18.56
C VAL A 129 -0.99 -6.84 -19.82
N SER A 130 -1.17 -5.55 -20.07
CA SER A 130 -1.85 -5.04 -21.25
C SER A 130 -1.13 -3.79 -21.75
N SER A 131 -1.14 -3.61 -23.06
CA SER A 131 -0.57 -2.46 -23.75
C SER A 131 -1.44 -2.15 -24.94
N GLN A 132 -2.15 -1.02 -24.90
CA GLN A 132 -3.00 -0.55 -25.98
C GLN A 132 -2.51 0.80 -26.50
N GLU A 133 -2.47 0.94 -27.81
CA GLU A 133 -2.04 2.16 -28.48
C GLU A 133 -3.26 2.86 -29.09
N PHE A 134 -3.33 4.18 -28.90
CA PHE A 134 -4.42 5.01 -29.38
C PHE A 134 -3.86 6.17 -30.17
N ILE A 135 -4.58 6.57 -31.21
CA ILE A 135 -4.34 7.84 -31.89
C ILE A 135 -5.55 8.74 -31.64
N GLY A 136 -5.27 9.94 -31.14
CA GLY A 136 -6.25 11.01 -30.98
C GLY A 136 -5.95 12.16 -31.94
N TYR A 137 -7.00 12.72 -32.53
CA TYR A 137 -6.93 13.93 -33.33
C TYR A 137 -7.50 15.09 -32.54
N PHE A 138 -6.75 16.20 -32.46
CA PHE A 138 -7.24 17.43 -31.86
C PHE A 138 -7.68 18.39 -32.96
N GLN A 139 -8.92 18.87 -32.89
CA GLN A 139 -9.45 19.94 -33.75
C GLN A 139 -9.77 21.15 -32.87
N GLU A 140 -9.33 22.34 -33.29
CA GLU A 140 -9.51 23.59 -32.53
C GLU A 140 -10.97 24.04 -32.37
N ASN A 141 -11.90 23.49 -33.15
CA ASN A 141 -13.26 24.01 -33.29
C ASN A 141 -14.27 23.54 -32.24
N GLY A 142 -13.81 23.01 -31.09
CA GLY A 142 -14.70 22.55 -30.02
C GLY A 142 -15.58 21.35 -30.39
N GLN A 143 -15.29 20.66 -31.49
CA GLN A 143 -15.93 19.40 -31.86
C GLN A 143 -15.19 18.21 -31.26
N ASP A 144 -15.97 17.15 -30.99
CA ASP A 144 -15.58 15.97 -30.22
C ASP A 144 -14.24 15.36 -30.67
N GLN A 145 -13.43 14.96 -29.69
CA GLN A 145 -12.19 14.22 -29.92
C GLN A 145 -12.54 12.78 -30.33
N GLU A 146 -12.21 12.40 -31.57
CA GLU A 146 -12.35 11.02 -32.02
C GLU A 146 -11.06 10.24 -31.68
N PHE A 147 -11.19 9.21 -30.83
CA PHE A 147 -10.12 8.28 -30.49
C PHE A 147 -10.24 7.01 -31.33
N LYS A 148 -9.19 6.67 -32.09
CA LYS A 148 -9.12 5.39 -32.81
C LYS A 148 -8.10 4.48 -32.13
N MET A 149 -8.57 3.26 -31.83
CA MET A 149 -7.74 2.17 -31.33
C MET A 149 -7.02 1.50 -32.50
N ILE A 150 -5.77 1.09 -32.29
CA ILE A 150 -4.91 0.43 -33.29
C ILE A 150 -4.65 -1.01 -32.87
#